data_AF-A0A372UIW9-F1
#
_entry.id   AF-A0A372UIW9-F1
#
_cell.length_a   1.000
_cell.length_b   1.000
_cell.length_c   1.000
_cell.angle_alpha   90.00
_cell.angle_beta   90.00
_cell.angle_gamma   90.00
#
_symmetry.space_group_name_H-M   'P 1'
#
loop_
_entity.id
_entity.type
_entity.pdbx_description
1 polymer ?
#
loop_
_entity_poly.entity_id
_entity_poly.type
_entity_poly.pdbx_seq_one_letter_code
_entity_poly.pdbx_strand_id
1 'polypeptide(L)'
;MKCNVSIPERMKDLRVERHLSLEELEAAVGISKSALGSYESTEGCKEINHGSILKLADFYQVSTDYLLCRTDNRNPENIELTELHINDEVVELLKSERFNNRLLCEIISHEKFRELLADAEIYVDGIATMRFHDMNSSLAAVRAMILEAHPEAAADRAIKVLEACQVEEEDFFCHVTHKTWDTILHDIRKAHENDSESAPDTTPADELIREVQKAMQSPGDRVQQFTEIFCKAFQLKYKRLSEEERTTLKKLFRKSPLIKHSGMNFRRRPWK
;
A
#
# COMPACT_ATOMS: atom_id res chain seq x y z
N MET A 1 2.20 0.62 -13.32
CA MET A 1 2.43 2.03 -12.89
C MET A 1 3.18 2.85 -13.94
N LYS A 2 2.53 3.18 -15.06
CA LYS A 2 2.93 4.30 -15.91
C LYS A 2 1.75 5.28 -15.95
N CYS A 3 1.51 5.97 -14.84
CA CYS A 3 0.52 7.04 -14.81
C CYS A 3 1.25 8.34 -15.14
N ASN A 4 1.33 8.68 -16.42
CA ASN A 4 1.65 10.05 -16.83
C ASN A 4 0.42 10.90 -16.50
N VAL A 5 0.54 11.75 -15.48
CA VAL A 5 -0.50 12.74 -15.14
C VAL A 5 -0.72 13.63 -16.36
N SER A 6 -1.96 13.72 -16.83
CA SER A 6 -2.30 14.58 -17.96
C SER A 6 -2.27 16.06 -17.55
N ILE A 7 -2.08 16.97 -18.51
CA ILE A 7 -2.09 18.42 -18.25
C ILE A 7 -3.38 18.87 -17.53
N PRO A 8 -4.59 18.43 -17.94
CA PRO A 8 -5.83 18.77 -17.23
C PRO A 8 -5.84 18.32 -15.77
N GLU A 9 -5.37 17.10 -15.50
CA GLU A 9 -5.26 16.58 -14.13
C GLU A 9 -4.26 17.40 -13.31
N ARG A 10 -3.07 17.69 -13.86
CA ARG A 10 -2.05 18.52 -13.20
C ARG A 10 -2.58 19.90 -12.81
N MET A 11 -3.34 20.55 -13.70
CA MET A 11 -3.94 21.85 -13.41
C MET A 11 -5.00 21.78 -12.31
N LYS A 12 -5.83 20.73 -12.35
CA LYS A 12 -6.85 20.49 -11.33
C LYS A 12 -6.21 20.20 -9.97
N ASP A 13 -5.16 19.40 -9.93
CA ASP A 13 -4.43 19.04 -8.72
C ASP A 13 -3.83 20.28 -8.06
N LEU A 14 -3.16 21.16 -8.83
CA LEU A 14 -2.62 22.42 -8.33
C LEU A 14 -3.68 23.34 -7.71
N ARG A 15 -4.89 23.37 -8.30
CA ARG A 15 -6.01 24.14 -7.76
C ARG A 15 -6.53 23.53 -6.45
N VAL A 16 -6.71 22.22 -6.42
CA VAL A 16 -7.23 21.48 -5.26
C VAL A 16 -6.25 21.52 -4.09
N GLU A 17 -4.96 21.42 -4.36
CA GLU A 17 -3.87 21.56 -3.37
C GLU A 17 -3.95 22.90 -2.62
N ARG A 18 -4.35 23.98 -3.32
CA ARG A 18 -4.55 25.30 -2.71
C ARG A 18 -5.98 25.52 -2.18
N HIS A 19 -6.83 24.50 -2.21
CA HIS A 19 -8.22 24.55 -1.78
C HIS A 19 -9.07 25.62 -2.47
N LEU A 20 -8.77 25.91 -3.75
CA LEU A 20 -9.46 26.96 -4.51
C LEU A 20 -10.63 26.42 -5.33
N SER A 21 -11.72 27.18 -5.38
CA SER A 21 -12.75 27.05 -6.40
C SER A 21 -12.29 27.66 -7.74
N LEU A 22 -12.97 27.30 -8.83
CA LEU A 22 -12.68 27.92 -10.14
C LEU A 22 -12.99 29.43 -10.16
N GLU A 23 -13.91 29.90 -9.31
CA GLU A 23 -14.28 31.31 -9.19
C GLU A 23 -13.19 32.11 -8.48
N GLU A 24 -12.61 31.56 -7.41
CA GLU A 24 -11.48 32.16 -6.71
C GLU A 24 -10.22 32.16 -7.58
N LEU A 25 -10.00 31.08 -8.35
CA LEU A 25 -8.90 31.04 -9.31
C LEU A 25 -9.09 32.09 -10.41
N GLU A 26 -10.31 32.23 -10.97
CA GLU A 26 -10.62 33.29 -11.95
C GLU A 26 -10.29 34.68 -11.39
N ALA A 27 -10.70 34.98 -10.15
CA ALA A 27 -10.41 36.25 -9.52
C ALA A 27 -8.90 36.50 -9.33
N ALA A 28 -8.12 35.44 -9.11
CA ALA A 28 -6.68 35.54 -8.88
C ALA A 28 -5.85 35.69 -10.17
N VAL A 29 -6.15 34.92 -11.23
CA VAL A 29 -5.36 34.92 -12.49
C VAL A 29 -6.00 35.72 -13.62
N GLY A 30 -7.27 36.10 -13.49
CA GLY A 30 -8.03 36.81 -14.52
C GLY A 30 -8.24 35.95 -15.78
N ILE A 31 -8.46 34.64 -15.61
CA ILE A 31 -8.86 33.71 -16.66
C ILE A 31 -10.27 33.23 -16.32
N SER A 32 -11.20 33.27 -17.28
CA SER A 32 -12.60 32.98 -16.97
C SER A 32 -12.81 31.58 -16.41
N LYS A 33 -13.74 31.42 -15.46
CA LYS A 33 -14.15 30.12 -14.89
C LYS A 33 -14.44 29.08 -15.98
N SER A 34 -15.06 29.49 -17.08
CA SER A 34 -15.36 28.60 -18.20
C SER A 34 -14.11 28.13 -18.94
N ALA A 35 -13.09 28.99 -19.09
CA ALA A 35 -11.82 28.61 -19.68
C ALA A 35 -11.03 27.69 -18.74
N LEU A 36 -10.94 28.04 -17.45
CA LEU A 36 -10.30 27.20 -16.44
C LEU A 36 -10.94 25.81 -16.34
N GLY A 37 -12.27 25.75 -16.28
CA GLY A 37 -13.00 24.47 -16.28
C GLY A 37 -12.77 23.64 -17.55
N SER A 38 -12.55 24.30 -18.70
CA SER A 38 -12.19 23.61 -19.94
C SER A 38 -10.74 23.13 -19.97
N TYR A 39 -9.83 23.80 -19.26
CA TYR A 39 -8.43 23.39 -19.14
C TYR A 39 -8.27 22.18 -18.21
N GLU A 40 -9.10 22.10 -17.16
CA GLU A 40 -9.13 20.97 -16.21
C GLU A 40 -10.00 19.78 -16.69
N SER A 41 -10.67 19.91 -17.84
CA SER A 41 -11.50 18.84 -18.40
C SER A 41 -10.67 17.88 -19.26
N THR A 42 -10.79 16.59 -19.01
CA THR A 42 -10.22 15.53 -19.85
C THR A 42 -11.05 15.30 -21.13
N GLU A 43 -12.31 15.72 -21.15
CA GLU A 43 -13.20 15.68 -22.31
C GLU A 43 -13.20 17.04 -23.02
N GLY A 44 -12.81 17.09 -24.30
CA GLY A 44 -12.85 18.32 -25.11
C GLY A 44 -11.73 19.31 -24.80
N CYS A 45 -10.50 18.82 -24.65
CA CYS A 45 -9.30 19.60 -24.33
C CYS A 45 -9.16 20.80 -25.28
N LYS A 46 -9.39 22.02 -24.76
CA LYS A 46 -9.15 23.26 -25.49
C LYS A 46 -7.68 23.63 -25.41
N GLU A 47 -7.15 24.15 -26.52
CA GLU A 47 -5.80 24.73 -26.51
C GLU A 47 -5.71 25.84 -25.46
N ILE A 48 -4.66 25.76 -24.65
CA ILE A 48 -4.34 26.75 -23.63
C ILE A 48 -3.42 27.77 -24.29
N ASN A 49 -3.82 29.03 -24.31
CA ASN A 49 -2.97 30.07 -24.87
C ASN A 49 -1.74 30.30 -23.98
N HIS A 50 -0.63 30.73 -24.59
CA HIS A 50 0.65 30.95 -23.90
C HIS A 50 0.53 31.97 -22.74
N GLY A 51 -0.32 32.99 -22.84
CA GLY A 51 -0.54 33.96 -21.77
C GLY A 51 -1.21 33.35 -20.54
N SER A 52 -2.17 32.45 -20.73
CA SER A 52 -2.82 31.68 -19.65
C SER A 52 -1.82 30.75 -18.98
N ILE A 53 -0.94 30.09 -19.75
CA ILE A 53 0.11 29.21 -19.21
C ILE A 53 1.04 30.01 -18.30
N LEU A 54 1.53 31.17 -18.74
CA LEU A 54 2.42 32.02 -17.95
C LEU A 54 1.73 32.51 -16.66
N LYS A 55 0.50 33.00 -16.75
CA LYS A 55 -0.27 33.44 -15.58
C LYS A 55 -0.48 32.33 -14.54
N LEU A 56 -0.79 31.12 -15.00
CA LEU A 56 -0.99 29.98 -14.12
C LEU A 56 0.35 29.53 -13.50
N ALA A 57 1.42 29.48 -14.27
CA ALA A 57 2.77 29.16 -13.79
C ALA A 57 3.23 30.15 -12.70
N ASP A 58 3.08 31.46 -12.96
CA ASP A 58 3.41 32.52 -12.01
C ASP A 58 2.54 32.43 -10.74
N PHE A 59 1.23 32.21 -10.88
CA PHE A 59 0.33 32.09 -9.74
C PHE A 59 0.67 30.88 -8.86
N TYR A 60 0.91 29.73 -9.48
CA TYR A 60 1.25 28.49 -8.77
C TYR A 60 2.72 28.44 -8.31
N GLN A 61 3.57 29.37 -8.75
CA GLN A 61 5.01 29.41 -8.48
C GLN A 61 5.71 28.13 -8.93
N VAL A 62 5.37 27.69 -10.14
CA VAL A 62 5.93 26.50 -10.80
C VAL A 62 6.45 26.86 -12.18
N SER A 63 7.38 26.07 -12.71
CA SER A 63 7.84 26.19 -14.08
C SER A 63 6.74 25.84 -15.09
N THR A 64 6.82 26.42 -16.29
CA THR A 64 5.93 26.04 -17.40
C THR A 64 6.11 24.58 -17.81
N ASP A 65 7.32 24.04 -17.69
CA ASP A 65 7.60 22.65 -17.99
C ASP A 65 6.88 21.71 -17.00
N TYR A 66 6.80 22.07 -15.71
CA TYR A 66 5.99 21.33 -14.75
C TYR A 66 4.50 21.40 -15.05
N LEU A 67 4.00 22.61 -15.34
CA LEU A 67 2.59 22.84 -15.64
C LEU A 67 2.12 22.07 -16.89
N LEU A 68 3.01 21.90 -17.86
CA LEU A 68 2.77 21.18 -19.11
C LEU A 68 3.18 19.70 -19.06
N CYS A 69 3.44 19.15 -17.87
CA CYS A 69 3.82 17.76 -17.64
C CYS A 69 5.08 17.30 -18.42
N ARG A 70 6.02 18.22 -18.70
CA ARG A 70 7.36 17.88 -19.22
C ARG A 70 8.33 17.45 -18.13
N THR A 71 8.07 17.88 -16.89
CA THR A 71 8.82 17.47 -15.71
C THR A 71 7.87 17.31 -14.52
N ASP A 72 8.26 16.45 -13.58
CA ASP A 72 7.60 16.31 -12.29
C ASP A 72 8.22 17.24 -11.23
N ASN A 73 9.31 17.92 -11.56
CA ASN A 73 9.93 18.92 -10.69
C ASN A 73 9.24 20.27 -10.86
N ARG A 74 8.58 20.76 -9.80
CA ARG A 74 7.87 22.06 -9.81
C ARG A 74 8.75 23.18 -10.37
N ASN A 75 9.96 23.29 -9.82
CA ASN A 75 10.99 24.20 -10.28
C ASN A 75 12.25 23.37 -10.50
N PRO A 76 12.62 23.05 -11.74
CA PRO A 76 13.84 22.31 -12.02
C PRO A 76 15.04 23.21 -11.67
N GLU A 77 15.65 22.95 -10.53
CA GLU A 77 16.93 23.54 -10.14
C GLU A 77 18.05 22.76 -10.81
N ASN A 78 19.07 23.48 -11.29
CA ASN A 78 20.26 22.86 -11.86
C ASN A 78 21.25 22.57 -10.73
N ILE A 79 20.92 21.58 -9.91
CA ILE A 79 21.74 21.13 -8.78
C ILE A 79 22.84 20.22 -9.32
N GLU A 80 24.08 20.49 -8.94
CA GLU A 80 25.21 19.62 -9.25
C GLU A 80 25.06 18.30 -8.48
N LEU A 81 25.07 17.16 -9.18
CA LEU A 81 24.87 15.84 -8.57
C LEU A 81 25.91 15.52 -7.47
N THR A 82 27.09 16.13 -7.57
CA THR A 82 28.16 16.03 -6.56
C THR A 82 27.72 16.57 -5.20
N GLU A 83 26.87 17.61 -5.15
CA GLU A 83 26.34 18.17 -3.91
C GLU A 83 25.38 17.20 -3.20
N LEU A 84 24.79 16.27 -3.96
CA LEU A 84 23.90 15.22 -3.44
C LEU A 84 24.64 13.92 -3.09
N HIS A 85 25.98 13.91 -3.21
CA HIS A 85 26.81 12.71 -3.06
C HIS A 85 26.38 11.53 -3.96
N ILE A 86 25.75 11.82 -5.10
CA ILE A 86 25.34 10.81 -6.08
C ILE A 86 26.51 10.57 -7.04
N ASN A 87 27.02 9.34 -7.05
CA ASN A 87 28.14 8.94 -7.91
C ASN A 87 27.67 8.44 -9.29
N ASP A 88 28.61 8.26 -10.22
CA ASP A 88 28.32 7.84 -11.60
C ASP A 88 27.56 6.50 -11.68
N GLU A 89 27.85 5.55 -10.79
CA GLU A 89 27.16 4.26 -10.74
C GLU A 89 25.66 4.42 -10.43
N VAL A 90 25.34 5.27 -9.44
CA VAL A 90 23.94 5.57 -9.08
C VAL A 90 23.26 6.36 -10.19
N VAL A 91 23.96 7.27 -10.87
CA VAL A 91 23.40 8.00 -12.02
C VAL A 91 23.01 7.04 -13.15
N GLU A 92 23.91 6.14 -13.52
CA GLU A 92 23.64 5.14 -14.56
C GLU A 92 22.51 4.20 -14.16
N LEU A 93 22.46 3.80 -12.88
CA LEU A 93 21.37 3.01 -12.33
C LEU A 93 20.03 3.75 -12.49
N LEU A 94 19.91 4.98 -12.00
CA LEU A 94 18.69 5.80 -12.10
C LEU A 94 18.25 6.04 -13.56
N LYS A 95 19.20 6.19 -14.49
CA LYS A 95 18.90 6.36 -15.93
C LYS A 95 18.53 5.06 -16.65
N SER A 96 18.87 3.90 -16.09
CA SER A 96 18.75 2.62 -16.80
C SER A 96 17.32 2.17 -17.08
N GLU A 97 16.31 2.83 -16.49
CA GLU A 97 14.89 2.42 -16.51
C GLU A 97 14.64 0.98 -16.04
N ARG A 98 15.61 0.35 -15.36
CA ARG A 98 15.53 -1.06 -14.92
C ARG A 98 14.75 -1.26 -13.63
N PHE A 99 14.39 -0.19 -12.94
CA PHE A 99 13.54 -0.22 -11.76
C PHE A 99 12.60 0.99 -11.72
N ASN A 100 11.62 0.93 -10.83
CA ASN A 100 10.58 1.93 -10.73
C ASN A 100 11.10 3.16 -9.96
N ASN A 101 11.66 4.14 -10.68
CA ASN A 101 12.14 5.41 -10.09
C ASN A 101 11.04 6.15 -9.31
N ARG A 102 9.78 6.03 -9.74
CA ARG A 102 8.66 6.64 -9.02
C ARG A 102 8.48 6.01 -7.64
N LEU A 103 8.51 4.68 -7.56
CA LEU A 103 8.45 3.98 -6.27
C LEU A 103 9.64 4.35 -5.37
N LEU A 104 10.85 4.47 -5.95
CA LEU A 104 12.01 4.97 -5.20
C LEU A 104 11.73 6.37 -4.63
N CYS A 105 11.21 7.29 -5.45
CA CYS A 105 10.83 8.64 -4.99
C CYS A 105 9.77 8.62 -3.88
N GLU A 106 8.76 7.74 -3.97
CA GLU A 106 7.73 7.56 -2.94
C GLU A 106 8.34 7.05 -1.62
N ILE A 107 9.28 6.11 -1.69
CA ILE A 107 10.00 5.58 -0.52
C ILE A 107 10.85 6.68 0.15
N ILE A 108 11.70 7.38 -0.61
CA ILE A 108 12.61 8.39 -0.04
C ILE A 108 11.87 9.64 0.46
N SER A 109 10.68 9.92 -0.06
CA SER A 109 9.84 11.05 0.34
C SER A 109 8.94 10.73 1.54
N HIS A 110 8.89 9.47 1.98
CA HIS A 110 8.07 9.06 3.11
C HIS A 110 8.55 9.70 4.42
N GLU A 111 7.62 10.10 5.31
CA GLU A 111 7.95 10.80 6.56
C GLU A 111 8.89 9.98 7.47
N LYS A 112 8.74 8.66 7.46
CA LYS A 112 9.57 7.70 8.21
C LYS A 112 10.89 7.32 7.55
N PHE A 113 11.17 7.78 6.33
CA PHE A 113 12.40 7.42 5.63
C PHE A 113 13.64 7.91 6.39
N ARG A 114 13.55 9.09 7.04
CA ARG A 114 14.64 9.63 7.87
C ARG A 114 14.93 8.75 9.09
N GLU A 115 13.88 8.21 9.71
CA GLU A 115 14.02 7.25 10.83
C GLU A 115 14.70 5.96 10.35
N LEU A 116 14.22 5.40 9.23
CA LEU A 116 14.83 4.21 8.63
C LEU A 116 16.31 4.41 8.28
N LEU A 117 16.65 5.56 7.70
CA LEU A 117 18.03 5.87 7.33
C LEU A 117 18.92 6.01 8.56
N ALA A 118 18.44 6.66 9.62
CA ALA A 118 19.17 6.75 10.88
C ALA A 118 19.42 5.36 11.50
N ASP A 119 18.41 4.48 11.49
CA ASP A 119 18.55 3.11 11.99
C ASP A 119 19.56 2.30 11.16
N ALA A 120 19.55 2.48 9.83
CA ALA A 120 20.52 1.87 8.94
C ALA A 120 21.94 2.40 9.16
N GLU A 121 22.11 3.71 9.39
CA GLU A 121 23.38 4.31 9.75
C GLU A 121 23.92 3.76 11.06
N ILE A 122 23.08 3.62 12.10
CA ILE A 122 23.48 3.02 13.39
C ILE A 122 24.01 1.59 13.20
N TYR A 123 23.38 0.82 12.31
CA TYR A 123 23.84 -0.53 11.96
C TYR A 123 25.18 -0.50 11.23
N VAL A 124 25.27 0.28 10.15
CA VAL A 124 26.45 0.34 9.28
C VAL A 124 27.68 0.88 10.03
N ASP A 125 27.51 1.88 10.90
CA ASP A 125 28.59 2.45 11.70
C ASP A 125 29.11 1.48 12.77
N GLY A 126 28.35 0.42 13.10
CA GLY A 126 28.75 -0.64 14.03
C GLY A 126 28.94 -0.17 15.48
N ILE A 127 28.52 1.05 15.81
CA ILE A 127 28.67 1.61 17.17
C ILE A 127 27.84 0.79 18.17
N ALA A 128 26.59 0.45 17.83
CA ALA A 128 25.76 -0.37 18.71
C ALA A 128 26.31 -1.80 18.84
N THR A 129 26.77 -2.39 17.73
CA THR A 129 27.43 -3.70 17.68
C THR A 129 28.61 -3.79 18.65
N MET A 130 29.49 -2.79 18.61
CA MET A 130 30.61 -2.69 19.54
C MET A 130 30.14 -2.67 21.00
N ARG A 131 29.06 -1.94 21.31
CA ARG A 131 28.49 -1.87 22.66
C ARG A 131 27.85 -3.17 23.12
N PHE A 132 27.11 -3.85 22.23
CA PHE A 132 26.56 -5.17 22.53
C PHE A 132 27.67 -6.17 22.83
N HIS A 133 28.74 -6.17 22.03
CA HIS A 133 29.90 -7.02 22.27
C HIS A 133 30.55 -6.75 23.64
N ASP A 134 30.81 -5.48 23.99
CA ASP A 134 31.40 -5.11 25.28
C ASP A 134 30.52 -5.57 26.46
N MET A 135 29.21 -5.37 26.36
CA MET A 135 28.25 -5.77 27.37
C MET A 135 28.14 -7.29 27.50
N ASN A 136 28.02 -8.00 26.38
CA ASN A 136 27.94 -9.46 26.35
C ASN A 136 29.21 -10.10 26.90
N SER A 137 30.38 -9.54 26.55
CA SER A 137 31.67 -9.96 27.08
C SER A 137 31.76 -9.77 28.59
N SER A 138 31.28 -8.63 29.09
CA SER A 138 31.24 -8.34 30.53
C SER A 138 30.32 -9.31 31.29
N LEU A 139 29.13 -9.58 30.74
CA LEU A 139 28.20 -10.57 31.31
C LEU A 139 28.79 -11.99 31.30
N ALA A 140 29.46 -12.37 30.21
CA ALA A 140 30.14 -13.66 30.09
C ALA A 140 31.28 -13.79 31.11
N ALA A 141 32.06 -12.72 31.31
CA ALA A 141 33.14 -12.70 32.30
C ALA A 141 32.61 -12.86 33.73
N VAL A 142 31.56 -12.11 34.10
CA VAL A 142 30.91 -12.23 35.42
C VAL A 142 30.38 -13.65 35.61
N ARG A 143 29.72 -14.22 34.60
CA ARG A 143 29.22 -15.60 34.63
C ARG A 143 30.36 -16.60 34.84
N ALA A 144 31.47 -16.45 34.12
CA ALA A 144 32.64 -17.32 34.24
C ALA A 144 33.25 -17.27 35.65
N MET A 145 33.40 -16.07 36.22
CA MET A 145 33.93 -15.89 37.59
C MET A 145 33.05 -16.58 38.64
N ILE A 146 31.72 -16.47 38.52
CA ILE A 146 30.81 -17.14 39.46
C ILE A 146 30.93 -18.66 39.35
N LEU A 147 31.00 -19.22 38.14
CA LEU A 147 31.10 -20.66 37.92
C LEU A 147 32.46 -21.23 38.34
N GLU A 148 33.54 -20.45 38.24
CA GLU A 148 34.86 -20.83 38.75
C GLU A 148 34.85 -20.93 40.28
N ALA A 149 34.24 -19.95 40.96
CA ALA A 149 34.13 -19.96 42.42
C ALA A 149 33.10 -20.97 42.95
N HIS A 150 32.02 -21.21 42.19
CA HIS A 150 30.86 -22.03 42.57
C HIS A 150 30.36 -22.89 41.40
N PRO A 151 31.02 -24.01 41.07
CA PRO A 151 30.62 -24.87 39.95
C PRO A 151 29.19 -25.41 40.03
N GLU A 152 28.68 -25.61 41.25
CA GLU A 152 27.31 -26.04 41.52
C GLU A 152 26.24 -25.03 41.08
N ALA A 153 26.61 -23.75 40.92
CA ALA A 153 25.70 -22.69 40.49
C ALA A 153 25.33 -22.77 39.00
N ALA A 154 25.92 -23.69 38.23
CA ALA A 154 25.62 -23.85 36.79
C ALA A 154 24.13 -24.10 36.49
N ALA A 155 23.41 -24.76 37.41
CA ALA A 155 21.97 -24.99 37.29
C ALA A 155 21.11 -23.85 37.88
N ASP A 156 21.73 -22.87 38.54
CA ASP A 156 21.02 -21.76 39.17
C ASP A 156 20.35 -20.87 38.12
N ARG A 157 19.11 -20.46 38.43
CA ARG A 157 18.37 -19.47 37.66
C ARG A 157 19.16 -18.18 37.50
N ALA A 158 19.91 -17.75 38.52
CA ALA A 158 20.70 -16.51 38.45
C ALA A 158 21.74 -16.54 37.31
N ILE A 159 22.37 -17.69 37.07
CA ILE A 159 23.32 -17.88 35.96
C ILE A 159 22.62 -17.81 34.61
N LYS A 160 21.43 -18.43 34.49
CA LYS A 160 20.62 -18.36 33.26
C LYS A 160 20.13 -16.95 32.95
N VAL A 161 19.91 -16.11 33.96
CA VAL A 161 19.55 -14.71 33.75
C VAL A 161 20.68 -13.94 33.08
N LEU A 162 21.95 -14.20 33.45
CA LEU A 162 23.10 -13.52 32.83
C LEU A 162 23.25 -13.87 31.33
N GLU A 163 22.96 -15.11 30.95
CA GLU A 163 22.90 -15.52 29.53
C GLU A 163 21.74 -14.82 28.81
N ALA A 164 20.55 -14.81 29.41
CA ALA A 164 19.36 -14.20 28.81
C ALA A 164 19.44 -12.67 28.69
N CYS A 165 20.36 -12.01 29.40
CA CYS A 165 20.63 -10.57 29.27
C CYS A 165 21.53 -10.23 28.09
N GLN A 166 22.14 -11.23 27.43
CA GLN A 166 22.95 -11.00 26.24
C GLN A 166 22.04 -10.66 25.06
N VAL A 167 22.46 -9.70 24.24
CA VAL A 167 21.73 -9.25 23.07
C VAL A 167 22.56 -9.57 21.84
N GLU A 168 22.01 -10.37 20.93
CA GLU A 168 22.61 -10.61 19.63
C GLU A 168 22.30 -9.43 18.69
N GLU A 169 23.29 -9.07 17.88
CA GLU A 169 23.21 -7.94 16.97
C GLU A 169 22.07 -8.13 15.95
N GLU A 170 22.02 -9.30 15.33
CA GLU A 170 21.04 -9.65 14.30
C GLU A 170 19.60 -9.54 14.83
N ASP A 171 19.38 -9.97 16.08
CA ASP A 171 18.07 -9.93 16.72
C ASP A 171 17.61 -8.50 16.98
N PHE A 172 18.53 -7.62 17.39
CA PHE A 172 18.24 -6.21 17.63
C PHE A 172 17.91 -5.48 16.31
N PHE A 173 18.79 -5.58 15.31
CA PHE A 173 18.68 -4.79 14.09
C PHE A 173 17.60 -5.28 13.12
N CYS A 174 17.31 -6.58 13.12
CA CYS A 174 16.17 -7.14 12.40
C CYS A 174 14.86 -6.47 12.84
N HIS A 175 14.67 -6.24 14.15
CA HIS A 175 13.44 -5.63 14.65
C HIS A 175 13.34 -4.14 14.32
N VAL A 176 14.44 -3.41 14.50
CA VAL A 176 14.46 -1.95 14.38
C VAL A 176 14.19 -1.51 12.94
N THR A 177 14.92 -2.07 11.98
CA THR A 177 14.85 -1.65 10.57
C THR A 177 13.58 -2.17 9.88
N HIS A 178 13.19 -3.43 10.11
CA HIS A 178 12.04 -4.03 9.42
C HIS A 178 10.73 -3.35 9.78
N LYS A 179 10.55 -2.97 11.05
CA LYS A 179 9.30 -2.34 11.50
C LYS A 179 9.06 -1.01 10.78
N THR A 180 10.10 -0.20 10.64
CA THR A 180 10.01 1.09 9.94
C THR A 180 9.82 0.87 8.44
N TRP A 181 10.57 -0.05 7.85
CA TRP A 181 10.43 -0.44 6.45
C TRP A 181 9.02 -0.95 6.10
N ASP A 182 8.49 -1.89 6.88
CA ASP A 182 7.16 -2.44 6.71
C ASP A 182 6.08 -1.36 6.79
N THR A 183 6.27 -0.36 7.65
CA THR A 183 5.35 0.77 7.76
C THR A 183 5.35 1.58 6.45
N ILE A 184 6.53 1.96 5.94
CA ILE A 184 6.66 2.71 4.68
C ILE A 184 5.96 1.95 3.54
N LEU A 185 6.22 0.65 3.42
CA LEU A 185 5.63 -0.17 2.36
C LEU A 185 4.11 -0.28 2.49
N HIS A 186 3.58 -0.42 3.70
CA HIS A 186 2.12 -0.47 3.93
C HIS A 186 1.46 0.86 3.59
N ASP A 187 2.05 1.98 4.00
CA ASP A 187 1.50 3.32 3.75
C ASP A 187 1.49 3.64 2.25
N ILE A 188 2.58 3.32 1.54
CA ILE A 188 2.64 3.44 0.08
C ILE A 188 1.56 2.53 -0.55
N ARG A 189 1.54 1.24 -0.21
CA ARG A 189 0.53 0.31 -0.77
C ARG A 189 -0.90 0.82 -0.58
N LYS A 190 -1.21 1.37 0.60
CA LYS A 190 -2.51 1.94 0.91
C LYS A 190 -2.81 3.19 0.07
N ALA A 191 -1.84 4.08 -0.14
CA ALA A 191 -2.00 5.22 -1.04
C ALA A 191 -2.33 4.81 -2.48
N HIS A 192 -1.87 3.63 -2.90
CA HIS A 192 -2.11 3.05 -4.22
C HIS A 192 -3.30 2.08 -4.28
N GLU A 193 -4.10 1.90 -3.23
CA GLU A 193 -5.16 0.87 -3.17
C GLU A 193 -6.21 1.00 -4.29
N ASN A 194 -6.44 2.23 -4.78
CA ASN A 194 -7.42 2.56 -5.80
C ASN A 194 -6.82 2.77 -7.20
N ASP A 195 -5.52 2.55 -7.38
CA ASP A 195 -4.88 2.69 -8.69
C ASP A 195 -5.43 1.63 -9.65
N SER A 196 -5.63 1.99 -10.92
CA SER A 196 -6.17 1.08 -11.95
C SER A 196 -5.32 -0.16 -12.20
N GLU A 197 -4.06 -0.12 -11.77
CA GLU A 197 -3.06 -1.18 -11.90
C GLU A 197 -2.90 -2.00 -10.61
N SER A 198 -3.54 -1.58 -9.51
CA SER A 198 -3.56 -2.31 -8.25
C SER A 198 -4.53 -3.48 -8.34
N ALA A 199 -4.11 -4.64 -7.85
CA ALA A 199 -5.02 -5.76 -7.72
C ALA A 199 -6.17 -5.37 -6.77
N PRO A 200 -7.43 -5.68 -7.10
CA PRO A 200 -8.54 -5.38 -6.20
C PRO A 200 -8.32 -6.07 -4.86
N ASP A 201 -8.56 -5.36 -3.76
CA ASP A 201 -8.44 -5.90 -2.39
C ASP A 201 -9.36 -7.09 -2.12
N THR A 202 -10.39 -7.25 -2.95
CA THR A 202 -11.30 -8.39 -2.89
C THR A 202 -11.03 -9.36 -4.02
N THR A 203 -10.83 -10.62 -3.65
CA THR A 203 -10.84 -11.71 -4.61
C THR A 203 -12.28 -12.09 -4.99
N PRO A 204 -12.49 -12.79 -6.12
CA PRO A 204 -13.78 -13.40 -6.44
C PRO A 204 -14.31 -14.33 -5.32
N ALA A 205 -13.40 -14.89 -4.50
CA ALA A 205 -13.77 -15.69 -3.34
C ALA A 205 -14.33 -14.82 -2.19
N ASP A 206 -13.76 -13.63 -1.95
CA ASP A 206 -14.25 -12.70 -0.93
C ASP A 206 -15.64 -12.16 -1.27
N GLU A 207 -15.89 -11.87 -2.56
CA GLU A 207 -17.22 -11.50 -3.04
C GLU A 207 -18.23 -12.62 -2.81
N LEU A 208 -17.84 -13.87 -3.11
CA LEU A 208 -18.68 -15.04 -2.90
C LEU A 208 -18.99 -15.24 -1.40
N ILE A 209 -17.99 -15.14 -0.54
CA ILE A 209 -18.15 -15.26 0.93
C ILE A 209 -19.10 -14.17 1.45
N ARG A 210 -18.93 -12.92 0.99
CA ARG A 210 -19.81 -11.81 1.38
C ARG A 210 -21.26 -12.03 0.94
N GLU A 211 -21.48 -12.60 -0.24
CA GLU A 211 -22.82 -12.95 -0.71
C GLU A 211 -23.43 -14.12 0.08
N VAL A 212 -22.64 -15.15 0.39
CA VAL A 212 -23.08 -16.25 1.26
C VAL A 212 -23.47 -15.73 2.64
N GLN A 213 -22.67 -14.86 3.25
CA GLN A 213 -22.97 -14.25 4.54
C GLN A 213 -24.24 -13.40 4.50
N LYS A 214 -24.41 -12.56 3.47
CA LYS A 214 -25.64 -11.76 3.28
C LYS A 214 -26.88 -12.65 3.11
N ALA A 215 -26.78 -13.75 2.36
CA ALA A 215 -27.88 -14.71 2.20
C ALA A 215 -28.20 -15.43 3.51
N MET A 216 -27.19 -15.83 4.28
CA MET A 216 -27.39 -16.49 5.59
C MET A 216 -28.10 -15.59 6.61
N GLN A 217 -27.92 -14.26 6.52
CA GLN A 217 -28.54 -13.26 7.40
C GLN A 217 -29.91 -12.77 6.92
N SER A 218 -30.29 -13.03 5.67
CA SER A 218 -31.56 -12.55 5.09
C SER A 218 -32.72 -13.51 5.42
N PRO A 219 -33.91 -13.02 5.84
CA PRO A 219 -35.09 -13.86 5.99
C PRO A 219 -35.61 -14.32 4.62
N GLY A 220 -35.52 -15.61 4.31
CA GLY A 220 -35.95 -16.19 3.04
C GLY A 220 -35.67 -17.69 2.89
N ASP A 221 -35.98 -18.27 1.72
CA ASP A 221 -35.64 -19.67 1.41
C ASP A 221 -34.13 -19.81 1.18
N ARG A 222 -33.43 -20.22 2.25
CA ARG A 222 -31.97 -20.44 2.27
C ARG A 222 -31.50 -21.38 1.14
N VAL A 223 -32.33 -22.34 0.73
CA VAL A 223 -32.00 -23.30 -0.33
C VAL A 223 -32.00 -22.61 -1.69
N GLN A 224 -32.97 -21.74 -1.95
CA GLN A 224 -33.00 -20.96 -3.17
C GLN A 224 -31.82 -19.98 -3.22
N GLN A 225 -31.58 -19.25 -2.14
CA GLN A 225 -30.48 -18.27 -2.07
C GLN A 225 -29.11 -18.94 -2.28
N PHE A 226 -28.86 -20.08 -1.62
CA PHE A 226 -27.64 -20.86 -1.85
C PHE A 226 -27.50 -21.32 -3.31
N THR A 227 -28.61 -21.72 -3.94
CA THR A 227 -28.60 -22.14 -5.34
C THR A 227 -28.29 -20.97 -6.28
N GLU A 228 -28.81 -19.78 -6.00
CA GLU A 228 -28.54 -18.56 -6.76
C GLU A 228 -27.07 -18.13 -6.65
N ILE A 229 -26.52 -18.17 -5.44
CA ILE A 229 -25.10 -17.86 -5.19
C ILE A 229 -24.19 -18.86 -5.90
N PHE A 230 -24.49 -20.16 -5.80
CA PHE A 230 -23.74 -21.19 -6.52
C PHE A 230 -23.79 -20.95 -8.03
N CYS A 231 -24.98 -20.69 -8.59
CA CYS A 231 -25.09 -20.40 -10.01
C CYS A 231 -24.23 -19.19 -10.39
N LYS A 232 -24.23 -18.12 -9.59
CA LYS A 232 -23.40 -16.94 -9.86
C LYS A 232 -21.90 -17.25 -9.78
N ALA A 233 -21.45 -18.05 -8.81
CA ALA A 233 -20.06 -18.48 -8.66
C ALA A 233 -19.52 -19.23 -9.90
N PHE A 234 -20.38 -20.03 -10.52
CA PHE A 234 -20.06 -20.77 -11.75
C PHE A 234 -20.48 -20.03 -13.03
N GLN A 235 -20.77 -18.72 -12.94
CA GLN A 235 -21.22 -17.86 -14.05
C GLN A 235 -22.49 -18.36 -14.77
N LEU A 236 -23.32 -19.16 -14.09
CA LEU A 236 -24.62 -19.62 -14.55
C LEU A 236 -25.70 -18.58 -14.26
N LYS A 237 -26.51 -18.26 -15.27
CA LYS A 237 -27.65 -17.34 -15.11
C LYS A 237 -28.84 -18.09 -14.50
N TYR A 238 -29.00 -18.05 -13.18
CA TYR A 238 -30.07 -18.74 -12.45
C TYR A 238 -31.47 -18.54 -13.06
N LYS A 239 -31.80 -17.30 -13.46
CA LYS A 239 -33.09 -16.95 -14.09
C LYS A 239 -33.34 -17.64 -15.44
N ARG A 240 -32.28 -18.08 -16.14
CA ARG A 240 -32.38 -18.79 -17.42
C ARG A 240 -32.49 -20.31 -17.27
N LEU A 241 -32.26 -20.85 -16.07
CA LEU A 241 -32.47 -22.28 -15.81
C LEU A 241 -33.96 -22.60 -15.77
N SER A 242 -34.35 -23.69 -16.42
CA SER A 242 -35.71 -24.25 -16.37
C SER A 242 -36.04 -24.77 -14.96
N GLU A 243 -37.33 -25.01 -14.69
CA GLU A 243 -37.76 -25.52 -13.39
C GLU A 243 -37.20 -26.94 -13.11
N GLU A 244 -37.06 -27.76 -14.15
CA GLU A 244 -36.45 -29.09 -14.07
C GLU A 244 -34.95 -29.01 -13.75
N GLU A 245 -34.22 -28.10 -14.39
CA GLU A 245 -32.79 -27.87 -14.15
C GLU A 245 -32.55 -27.38 -12.72
N ARG A 246 -33.34 -26.42 -12.25
CA ARG A 246 -33.27 -25.93 -10.85
C ARG A 246 -33.55 -27.04 -9.85
N THR A 247 -34.54 -27.89 -10.13
CA THR A 247 -34.88 -29.03 -9.28
C THR A 247 -33.76 -30.08 -9.26
N THR A 248 -33.15 -30.33 -10.41
CA THR A 248 -32.02 -31.26 -10.55
C THR A 248 -30.79 -30.77 -9.81
N LEU A 249 -30.47 -29.48 -9.94
CA LEU A 249 -29.36 -28.84 -9.23
C LEU A 249 -29.55 -28.94 -7.71
N LYS A 250 -30.75 -28.66 -7.20
CA LYS A 250 -31.11 -28.86 -5.78
C LYS A 250 -30.97 -30.33 -5.35
N LYS A 251 -31.32 -31.30 -6.20
CA LYS A 251 -31.13 -32.74 -5.92
C LYS A 251 -29.66 -33.13 -5.86
N LEU A 252 -28.80 -32.55 -6.70
CA LEU A 252 -27.36 -32.79 -6.69
C LEU A 252 -26.72 -32.26 -5.40
N PHE A 253 -27.06 -31.04 -4.99
CA PHE A 253 -26.58 -30.48 -3.72
C PHE A 253 -26.94 -31.34 -2.50
N ARG A 254 -28.14 -31.94 -2.48
CA ARG A 254 -28.54 -32.87 -1.40
C ARG A 254 -27.64 -34.09 -1.25
N LYS A 255 -26.92 -34.49 -2.31
CA LYS A 255 -26.00 -35.64 -2.26
C LYS A 255 -24.64 -35.27 -1.66
N SER A 256 -24.31 -33.99 -1.54
CA SER A 256 -23.04 -33.54 -0.98
C SER A 256 -22.99 -33.78 0.54
N PRO A 257 -21.97 -34.49 1.06
CA PRO A 257 -21.79 -34.67 2.50
C PRO A 257 -21.55 -33.34 3.23
N LEU A 258 -20.93 -32.36 2.57
CA LEU A 258 -20.68 -31.02 3.13
C LEU A 258 -21.97 -30.26 3.46
N ILE A 259 -23.03 -30.47 2.66
CA ILE A 259 -24.32 -29.80 2.85
C ILE A 259 -25.13 -30.43 3.99
N LYS A 260 -24.96 -31.73 4.25
CA LYS A 260 -25.64 -32.42 5.37
C LYS A 260 -25.24 -31.86 6.74
N HIS A 261 -24.04 -31.32 6.87
CA HIS A 261 -23.51 -30.77 8.12
C HIS A 261 -23.68 -29.23 8.25
N SER A 262 -24.20 -28.56 7.21
CA SER A 262 -24.30 -27.10 7.11
C SER A 262 -25.55 -26.46 7.76
N GLY A 263 -26.46 -27.26 8.33
CA GLY A 263 -27.73 -26.78 8.89
C GLY A 263 -28.78 -26.31 7.87
N MET A 264 -28.48 -26.38 6.56
CA MET A 264 -29.43 -26.07 5.48
C MET A 264 -30.37 -27.24 5.19
N ASN A 265 -31.67 -27.05 5.40
CA ASN A 265 -32.70 -28.07 5.15
C ASN A 265 -33.20 -28.01 3.69
N PHE A 266 -32.55 -28.78 2.81
CA PHE A 266 -33.01 -28.99 1.43
C PHE A 266 -34.26 -29.88 1.33
N ARG A 267 -34.81 -30.39 2.44
CA ARG A 267 -36.05 -31.18 2.48
C ARG A 267 -37.25 -30.22 2.61
N ARG A 268 -38.22 -30.28 1.69
CA ARG A 268 -39.51 -29.57 1.83
C ARG A 268 -40.13 -29.97 3.18
N ARG A 269 -40.62 -29.00 3.97
CA ARG A 269 -41.76 -29.25 4.87
C ARG A 269 -43.01 -29.35 3.98
N PRO A 270 -43.70 -30.49 3.91
CA PRO A 270 -45.09 -30.46 3.47
C PRO A 270 -45.90 -29.82 4.60
N TRP A 271 -46.55 -28.69 4.35
CA TRP A 271 -47.74 -28.33 5.11
C TRP A 271 -48.91 -29.03 4.42
N LYS A 272 -49.67 -29.81 5.22
CA LYS A 272 -50.85 -30.64 4.90
C LYS A 272 -51.13 -30.94 3.43
#